data_AF-A0A967GR92-F1
#
_entry.id   AF-A0A967GR92-F1
#
_cell.length_a   1.000
_cell.length_b   1.000
_cell.length_c   1.000
_cell.angle_alpha   90.00
_cell.angle_beta   90.00
_cell.angle_gamma   90.00
#
_symmetry.space_group_name_H-M   'P 1'
#
loop_
_entity.id
_entity.type
_entity.pdbx_description
1 polymer ?
#
loop_
_entity_poly.entity_id
_entity_poly.type
_entity_poly.pdbx_seq_one_letter_code
_entity_poly.pdbx_strand_id
1 'polypeptide(L)'
;MHALWALSGMDALDWKTAVPAVADPHPYVRATALRVLEPLVDPERASRFVELVGALLERGESDPIVLQQAILSLGPANRASDAFGVLLKLYQKRRDSLGHTALLSALHQREDDFLDHLARTGTSAPELEADVAKMAHHAARAADLAAGPRLDLSSLSAEQTALARLGAEKYAVFCTSCHQPHGHGTEGLAPPLARSEWVTGPPERLAQIVLRGLVGPVKVRGREWNLHMPGLGNTGVVDDRELAGILTFIRRAWGNRAEPIDPGMVKHEREKSKDRKFPWTAAELSGESDSGTIAAITPGNDGLLVLPSRAASLSARKLRYHPDLDIIGPWVEESDAALWKVDVPAAAAYQVELTYAMDDKNAGNSWAIESEGAILEGRVASTGGFDQFDKVEAGTLSLKKGINRILMRPAGAPDGELIDLRMIRLVPE
;
A
#
# COMPACT_ATOMS: atom_id res chain seq x y z
N MET A 1 21.15 -21.68 -38.71
CA MET A 1 20.95 -21.23 -37.31
C MET A 1 22.26 -20.97 -36.59
N HIS A 2 23.09 -21.98 -36.27
CA HIS A 2 24.32 -21.79 -35.48
C HIS A 2 25.29 -20.77 -36.07
N ALA A 3 25.40 -20.68 -37.40
CA ALA A 3 26.21 -19.64 -38.05
C ALA A 3 25.74 -18.21 -37.72
N LEU A 4 24.43 -17.97 -37.65
CA LEU A 4 23.88 -16.65 -37.29
C LEU A 4 24.21 -16.28 -35.84
N TRP A 5 24.06 -17.25 -34.93
CA TRP A 5 24.41 -17.05 -33.52
C TRP A 5 25.92 -16.85 -33.31
N ALA A 6 26.75 -17.61 -34.04
CA ALA A 6 28.20 -17.45 -33.99
C ALA A 6 28.62 -16.06 -34.48
N LEU A 7 28.08 -15.61 -35.62
CA LEU A 7 28.35 -14.27 -36.14
C LEU A 7 27.88 -13.17 -35.18
N SER A 8 26.68 -13.32 -34.59
CA SER A 8 26.16 -12.38 -33.60
C SER A 8 27.05 -12.33 -32.35
N GLY A 9 27.49 -13.48 -31.84
CA GLY A 9 28.37 -13.55 -30.66
C GLY A 9 29.79 -13.03 -30.90
N MET A 10 30.25 -13.02 -32.16
CA MET A 10 31.55 -12.45 -32.56
C MET A 10 31.46 -10.96 -32.94
N ASP A 11 30.29 -10.33 -32.83
CA ASP A 11 30.02 -8.97 -33.31
C ASP A 11 30.36 -8.78 -34.80
N ALA A 12 30.22 -9.86 -35.58
CA ALA A 12 30.53 -9.93 -37.01
C ALA A 12 29.26 -10.01 -37.87
N LEU A 13 28.08 -9.94 -37.25
CA LEU A 13 26.81 -9.98 -37.96
C LEU A 13 26.41 -8.58 -38.43
N ASP A 14 26.14 -8.43 -39.72
CA ASP A 14 25.61 -7.20 -40.30
C ASP A 14 24.26 -7.45 -41.00
N TRP A 15 23.59 -6.34 -41.33
CA TRP A 15 22.30 -6.35 -42.02
C TRP A 15 22.35 -7.11 -43.35
N LYS A 16 23.44 -6.96 -44.11
CA LYS A 16 23.63 -7.59 -45.43
C LYS A 16 23.70 -9.11 -45.32
N THR A 17 24.27 -9.62 -44.22
CA THR A 17 24.49 -11.03 -43.96
C THR A 17 23.28 -11.69 -43.32
N ALA A 18 22.55 -10.97 -42.45
CA ALA A 18 21.41 -11.52 -41.71
C ALA A 18 20.09 -11.53 -42.53
N VAL A 19 19.83 -10.50 -43.33
CA VAL A 19 18.56 -10.37 -44.09
C VAL A 19 18.28 -11.54 -45.04
N PRO A 20 19.25 -12.07 -45.83
CA PRO A 20 18.99 -13.21 -46.71
C PRO A 20 18.46 -14.44 -45.97
N ALA A 21 18.83 -14.64 -44.70
CA ALA A 21 18.40 -15.78 -43.90
C ALA A 21 16.92 -15.71 -43.48
N VAL A 22 16.26 -14.55 -43.60
CA VAL A 22 14.80 -14.42 -43.39
C VAL A 22 14.02 -15.12 -44.50
N ALA A 23 14.63 -15.41 -45.65
CA ALA A 23 14.01 -16.15 -46.75
C ALA A 23 14.41 -17.63 -46.80
N ASP A 24 15.11 -18.15 -45.79
CA ASP A 24 15.58 -19.54 -45.76
C ASP A 24 14.42 -20.54 -45.77
N PRO A 25 14.52 -21.70 -46.44
CA PRO A 25 13.45 -22.71 -46.46
C PRO A 25 13.09 -23.24 -45.07
N HIS A 26 14.02 -23.22 -44.11
CA HIS A 26 13.80 -23.77 -42.78
C HIS A 26 13.26 -22.71 -41.79
N PRO A 27 12.11 -22.95 -41.13
CA PRO A 27 11.44 -21.95 -40.29
C PRO A 27 12.29 -21.45 -39.12
N TYR A 28 13.02 -22.36 -38.48
CA TYR A 28 13.91 -21.98 -37.40
C TYR A 28 15.07 -21.07 -37.84
N VAL A 29 15.51 -21.14 -39.10
CA VAL A 29 16.54 -20.23 -39.63
C VAL A 29 15.93 -18.85 -39.83
N ARG A 30 14.72 -18.76 -40.38
CA ARG A 30 13.99 -17.50 -40.53
C ARG A 30 13.71 -16.83 -39.18
N ALA A 31 13.19 -17.58 -38.21
CA ALA A 31 12.94 -17.06 -36.86
C ALA A 31 14.24 -16.57 -36.20
N THR A 32 15.32 -17.36 -36.31
CA THR A 32 16.63 -16.93 -35.79
C THR A 32 17.11 -15.66 -36.47
N ALA A 33 16.95 -15.55 -37.79
CA ALA A 33 17.33 -14.36 -38.55
C ALA A 33 16.60 -13.10 -38.05
N LEU A 34 15.28 -13.18 -37.82
CA LEU A 34 14.50 -12.08 -37.24
C LEU A 34 15.03 -11.68 -35.86
N ARG A 35 15.33 -12.66 -34.99
CA ARG A 35 15.85 -12.41 -33.64
C ARG A 35 17.22 -11.73 -33.64
N VAL A 36 18.16 -12.22 -34.46
CA VAL A 36 19.53 -11.64 -34.50
C VAL A 36 19.58 -10.31 -35.23
N LEU A 37 18.54 -9.96 -35.99
CA LEU A 37 18.39 -8.64 -36.59
C LEU A 37 17.94 -7.58 -35.58
N GLU A 38 17.25 -7.94 -34.49
CA GLU A 38 16.71 -6.99 -33.51
C GLU A 38 17.74 -5.95 -33.01
N PRO A 39 18.98 -6.33 -32.62
CA PRO A 39 19.97 -5.36 -32.15
C PRO A 39 20.48 -4.40 -33.25
N LEU A 40 20.28 -4.77 -34.52
CA LEU A 40 20.69 -3.99 -35.68
C LEU A 40 19.60 -3.01 -36.15
N VAL A 41 18.40 -3.05 -35.55
CA VAL A 41 17.28 -2.16 -35.85
C VAL A 41 17.44 -0.84 -35.10
N ASP A 42 18.07 0.11 -35.78
CA ASP A 42 18.11 1.53 -35.39
C ASP A 42 16.91 2.31 -36.00
N PRO A 43 16.67 3.59 -35.62
CA PRO A 43 15.58 4.39 -36.18
C PRO A 43 15.59 4.50 -37.72
N GLU A 44 16.75 4.44 -38.37
CA GLU A 44 16.86 4.51 -39.84
C GLU A 44 16.47 3.18 -40.52
N ARG A 45 16.61 2.06 -39.80
CA ARG A 45 16.32 0.70 -40.28
C ARG A 45 14.98 0.15 -39.80
N ALA A 46 14.30 0.81 -38.86
CA ALA A 46 13.01 0.38 -38.34
C ALA A 46 11.98 0.12 -39.46
N SER A 47 11.78 1.09 -40.37
CA SER A 47 10.86 0.91 -41.51
C SER A 47 11.25 -0.26 -42.41
N ARG A 48 12.56 -0.45 -42.67
CA ARG A 48 13.06 -1.57 -43.48
C ARG A 48 12.83 -2.91 -42.79
N PHE A 49 12.92 -2.97 -41.47
CA PHE A 49 12.60 -4.18 -40.71
C PHE A 49 11.11 -4.52 -40.80
N VAL A 50 10.23 -3.51 -40.69
CA VAL A 50 8.78 -3.69 -40.87
C VAL A 50 8.46 -4.19 -42.27
N GLU A 51 9.07 -3.61 -43.31
CA GLU A 51 8.94 -4.07 -44.71
C GLU A 51 9.42 -5.52 -44.89
N LEU A 52 10.54 -5.90 -44.26
CA LEU A 52 11.07 -7.26 -44.31
C LEU A 52 10.09 -8.28 -43.73
N VAL A 53 9.48 -7.97 -42.59
CA VAL A 53 8.45 -8.81 -41.97
C VAL A 53 7.16 -8.81 -42.80
N GLY A 54 6.79 -7.67 -43.39
CA GLY A 54 5.67 -7.58 -44.33
C GLY A 54 5.86 -8.48 -45.55
N ALA A 55 7.04 -8.48 -46.15
CA ALA A 55 7.37 -9.33 -47.30
C ALA A 55 7.32 -10.83 -46.96
N LEU A 56 7.64 -11.21 -45.72
CA LEU A 56 7.50 -12.59 -45.23
C LEU A 56 6.03 -13.03 -45.22
N LEU A 57 5.12 -12.15 -44.79
CA LEU A 57 3.68 -12.40 -44.82
C LEU A 57 3.15 -12.54 -46.25
N GLU A 58 3.58 -11.67 -47.16
CA GLU A 58 3.17 -11.69 -48.58
C GLU A 58 3.59 -12.99 -49.30
N ARG A 59 4.70 -13.59 -48.88
CA ARG A 59 5.16 -14.91 -49.35
C ARG A 59 4.38 -16.09 -48.77
N GLY A 60 3.36 -15.82 -47.94
CA GLY A 60 2.49 -16.86 -47.40
C GLY A 60 2.99 -17.53 -46.13
N GLU A 61 3.90 -16.90 -45.38
CA GLU A 61 4.38 -17.46 -44.11
C GLU A 61 3.21 -17.83 -43.17
N SER A 62 3.31 -19.02 -42.58
CA SER A 62 2.31 -19.60 -41.70
C SER A 62 2.92 -20.43 -40.56
N ASP A 63 4.25 -20.57 -40.52
CA ASP A 63 4.91 -21.32 -39.47
C ASP A 63 4.75 -20.59 -38.11
N PRO A 64 4.23 -21.26 -37.07
CA PRO A 64 3.88 -20.61 -35.81
C PRO A 64 5.10 -20.04 -35.08
N ILE A 65 6.28 -20.64 -35.23
CA ILE A 65 7.51 -20.15 -34.57
C ILE A 65 7.97 -18.86 -35.24
N VAL A 66 7.91 -18.81 -36.57
CA VAL A 66 8.28 -17.63 -37.35
C VAL A 66 7.30 -16.49 -37.07
N LEU A 67 6.00 -16.77 -37.05
CA LEU A 67 4.96 -15.77 -36.73
C LEU A 67 5.14 -15.22 -35.31
N GLN A 68 5.41 -16.08 -34.32
CA GLN A 68 5.66 -15.64 -32.94
C GLN A 68 6.87 -14.71 -32.86
N GLN A 69 7.99 -15.14 -33.45
CA GLN A 69 9.23 -14.37 -33.40
C GLN A 69 9.07 -13.05 -34.15
N ALA A 70 8.37 -13.02 -35.28
CA ALA A 70 8.07 -11.79 -36.01
C ALA A 70 7.26 -10.80 -35.18
N ILE A 71 6.23 -11.25 -34.46
CA ILE A 71 5.44 -10.39 -33.55
C ILE A 71 6.34 -9.77 -32.48
N LEU A 72 7.16 -10.60 -31.81
CA LEU A 72 8.07 -10.14 -30.75
C LEU A 72 9.13 -9.17 -31.28
N SER A 73 9.74 -9.49 -32.43
CA SER A 73 10.83 -8.69 -33.03
C SER A 73 10.34 -7.34 -33.55
N LEU A 74 9.06 -7.24 -33.91
CA LEU A 74 8.45 -5.97 -34.28
C LEU A 74 8.24 -5.03 -33.08
N GLY A 75 8.18 -5.54 -31.85
CA GLY A 75 8.00 -4.71 -30.64
C GLY A 75 9.07 -3.60 -30.50
N PRO A 76 10.37 -3.92 -30.55
CA PRO A 76 11.44 -2.93 -30.58
C PRO A 76 11.34 -1.93 -31.75
N ALA A 77 11.00 -2.41 -32.97
CA ALA A 77 10.86 -1.58 -34.18
C ALA A 77 9.62 -0.66 -34.13
N ASN A 78 8.60 -1.05 -33.35
CA ASN A 78 7.37 -0.31 -33.17
C ASN A 78 7.63 1.03 -32.47
N ARG A 79 8.69 1.15 -31.66
CA ARG A 79 9.07 2.43 -31.01
C ARG A 79 9.43 3.54 -32.00
N ALA A 80 9.76 3.20 -33.25
CA ALA A 80 10.20 4.13 -34.29
C ALA A 80 9.34 4.13 -35.58
N SER A 81 8.27 3.31 -35.68
CA SER A 81 7.44 3.20 -36.90
C SER A 81 5.98 2.75 -36.62
N ASP A 82 5.03 3.03 -37.55
CA ASP A 82 3.62 2.56 -37.50
C ASP A 82 3.52 1.11 -37.98
N ALA A 83 4.02 0.15 -37.17
CA ALA A 83 4.02 -1.27 -37.51
C ALA A 83 2.71 -1.99 -37.13
N PHE A 84 1.72 -1.27 -36.58
CA PHE A 84 0.48 -1.84 -36.05
C PHE A 84 -0.31 -2.64 -37.08
N GLY A 85 -0.34 -2.18 -38.34
CA GLY A 85 -0.99 -2.91 -39.43
C GLY A 85 -0.33 -4.28 -39.72
N VAL A 86 0.99 -4.38 -39.62
CA VAL A 86 1.73 -5.63 -39.81
C VAL A 86 1.57 -6.55 -38.59
N LEU A 87 1.62 -5.99 -37.38
CA LEU A 87 1.34 -6.72 -36.13
C LEU A 87 -0.06 -7.34 -36.14
N LEU A 88 -1.07 -6.61 -36.60
CA LEU A 88 -2.44 -7.13 -36.74
C LEU A 88 -2.52 -8.28 -37.73
N LYS A 89 -1.85 -8.18 -38.89
CA LYS A 89 -1.82 -9.28 -39.88
C LYS A 89 -1.13 -10.53 -39.32
N LEU A 90 -0.05 -10.37 -38.56
CA LEU A 90 0.63 -11.48 -37.88
C LEU A 90 -0.27 -12.11 -36.82
N TYR A 91 -0.92 -11.30 -35.99
CA TYR A 91 -1.85 -11.78 -34.96
C TYR A 91 -3.03 -12.52 -35.58
N GLN A 92 -3.57 -12.05 -36.71
CA GLN A 92 -4.64 -12.74 -37.42
C GLN A 92 -4.25 -14.15 -37.88
N LYS A 93 -2.97 -14.38 -38.20
CA LYS A 93 -2.43 -15.71 -38.53
C LYS A 93 -2.06 -16.55 -37.30
N ARG A 94 -1.89 -15.93 -36.13
CA ARG A 94 -1.54 -16.60 -34.88
C ARG A 94 -2.41 -16.10 -33.70
N ARG A 95 -3.68 -16.51 -33.72
CA ARG A 95 -4.70 -16.14 -32.71
C ARG A 95 -4.69 -17.02 -31.46
N ASP A 96 -3.70 -17.91 -31.32
CA ASP A 96 -3.54 -18.72 -30.11
C ASP A 96 -3.04 -17.86 -28.94
N SER A 97 -3.04 -18.45 -27.73
CA SER A 97 -2.60 -17.76 -26.51
C SER A 97 -1.18 -17.19 -26.64
N LEU A 98 -0.29 -17.91 -27.31
CA LEU A 98 1.10 -17.48 -27.52
C LEU A 98 1.20 -16.27 -28.47
N GLY A 99 0.41 -16.23 -29.54
CA GLY A 99 0.35 -15.06 -30.42
C GLY A 99 -0.27 -13.84 -29.73
N HIS A 100 -1.29 -14.06 -28.90
CA HIS A 100 -1.91 -13.01 -28.10
C HIS A 100 -0.90 -12.41 -27.11
N THR A 101 -0.22 -13.23 -26.30
CA THR A 101 0.81 -12.75 -25.36
C THR A 101 1.99 -12.08 -26.07
N ALA A 102 2.41 -12.61 -27.23
CA ALA A 102 3.46 -11.99 -28.03
C ALA A 102 3.07 -10.60 -28.51
N LEU A 103 1.81 -10.42 -28.96
CA LEU A 103 1.30 -9.13 -29.39
C LEU A 103 1.27 -8.12 -28.24
N LEU A 104 0.70 -8.52 -27.10
CA LEU A 104 0.67 -7.67 -25.90
C LEU A 104 2.09 -7.23 -25.48
N SER A 105 3.07 -8.13 -25.58
CA SER A 105 4.47 -7.81 -25.29
C SER A 105 5.07 -6.84 -26.31
N ALA A 106 4.74 -6.99 -27.59
CA ALA A 106 5.20 -6.10 -28.66
C ALA A 106 4.60 -4.70 -28.60
N LEU A 107 3.45 -4.54 -27.92
CA LEU A 107 2.78 -3.26 -27.71
C LEU A 107 3.27 -2.49 -26.48
N HIS A 108 4.22 -3.03 -25.71
CA HIS A 108 4.69 -2.43 -24.46
C HIS A 108 5.05 -0.93 -24.62
N GLN A 109 4.39 -0.06 -23.83
CA GLN A 109 4.47 1.41 -23.84
C GLN A 109 3.89 2.12 -25.09
N ARG A 110 3.16 1.40 -25.93
CA ARG A 110 2.51 1.88 -27.15
C ARG A 110 1.05 1.43 -27.21
N GLU A 111 0.48 1.05 -26.07
CA GLU A 111 -0.87 0.52 -25.94
C GLU A 111 -1.93 1.54 -26.42
N ASP A 112 -1.81 2.82 -26.03
CA ASP A 112 -2.74 3.88 -26.44
C ASP A 112 -2.68 4.15 -27.94
N ASP A 113 -1.47 4.25 -28.51
CA ASP A 113 -1.28 4.47 -29.95
C ASP A 113 -1.85 3.33 -30.81
N PHE A 114 -1.82 2.11 -30.27
CA PHE A 114 -2.43 0.95 -30.91
C PHE A 114 -3.96 1.01 -30.89
N LEU A 115 -4.56 1.40 -29.75
CA LEU A 115 -6.01 1.61 -29.65
C LEU A 115 -6.47 2.70 -30.63
N ASP A 116 -5.72 3.80 -30.74
CA ASP A 116 -5.97 4.86 -31.73
C ASP A 116 -5.85 4.36 -33.17
N HIS A 117 -4.89 3.47 -33.46
CA HIS A 117 -4.77 2.84 -34.77
C HIS A 117 -5.99 1.97 -35.10
N LEU A 118 -6.49 1.16 -34.16
CA LEU A 118 -7.70 0.36 -34.35
C LEU A 118 -8.91 1.25 -34.64
N ALA A 119 -9.10 2.30 -33.85
CA ALA A 119 -10.19 3.26 -34.03
C ALA A 119 -10.14 3.95 -35.40
N ARG A 120 -8.95 4.40 -35.84
CA ARG A 120 -8.78 5.07 -37.14
C ARG A 120 -9.00 4.13 -38.33
N THR A 121 -8.60 2.87 -38.22
CA THR A 121 -8.71 1.88 -39.32
C THR A 121 -10.05 1.17 -39.36
N GLY A 122 -10.89 1.32 -38.33
CA GLY A 122 -12.16 0.58 -38.21
C GLY A 122 -11.96 -0.93 -37.99
N THR A 123 -10.77 -1.35 -37.57
CA THR A 123 -10.47 -2.76 -37.29
C THR A 123 -11.03 -3.11 -35.92
N SER A 124 -11.94 -4.09 -35.84
CA SER A 124 -12.51 -4.54 -34.57
C SER A 124 -11.83 -5.81 -34.06
N ALA A 125 -11.34 -5.77 -32.82
CA ALA A 125 -10.80 -6.92 -32.09
C ALA A 125 -11.15 -6.82 -30.59
N PRO A 126 -12.41 -7.05 -30.19
CA PRO A 126 -12.93 -6.67 -28.86
C PRO A 126 -12.16 -7.26 -27.66
N GLU A 127 -11.76 -8.53 -27.74
CA GLU A 127 -10.99 -9.19 -26.67
C GLU A 127 -9.59 -8.58 -26.53
N LEU A 128 -8.92 -8.33 -27.66
CA LEU A 128 -7.61 -7.70 -27.68
C LEU A 128 -7.66 -6.24 -27.22
N GLU A 129 -8.65 -5.47 -27.68
CA GLU A 129 -8.89 -4.09 -27.23
C GLU A 129 -9.06 -4.01 -25.71
N ALA A 130 -9.86 -4.92 -25.14
CA ALA A 130 -10.07 -4.98 -23.70
C ALA A 130 -8.78 -5.27 -22.93
N ASP A 131 -7.95 -6.20 -23.40
CA ASP A 131 -6.71 -6.56 -22.71
C ASP A 131 -5.61 -5.50 -22.87
N VAL A 132 -5.50 -4.87 -24.04
CA VAL A 132 -4.61 -3.71 -24.26
C VAL A 132 -5.03 -2.53 -23.39
N ALA A 133 -6.34 -2.24 -23.29
CA ALA A 133 -6.84 -1.17 -22.42
C ALA A 133 -6.55 -1.43 -20.93
N LYS A 134 -6.65 -2.68 -20.47
CA LYS A 134 -6.23 -3.06 -19.10
C LYS A 134 -4.74 -2.81 -18.89
N MET A 135 -3.89 -3.21 -19.83
CA MET A 135 -2.45 -2.99 -19.75
C MET A 135 -2.10 -1.50 -19.71
N ALA A 136 -2.69 -0.69 -20.60
CA ALA A 136 -2.53 0.77 -20.58
C ALA A 136 -2.92 1.37 -19.22
N HIS A 137 -4.05 0.93 -18.66
CA HIS A 137 -4.51 1.37 -17.34
C HIS A 137 -3.53 0.98 -16.21
N HIS A 138 -2.99 -0.24 -16.23
CA HIS A 138 -2.00 -0.69 -15.26
C HIS A 138 -0.66 0.07 -15.39
N ALA A 139 -0.20 0.32 -16.62
CA ALA A 139 1.01 1.08 -16.89
C ALA A 139 0.87 2.54 -16.43
N ALA A 140 -0.25 3.19 -16.74
CA ALA A 140 -0.57 4.53 -16.25
C ALA A 140 -0.60 4.59 -14.72
N ARG A 141 -1.24 3.60 -14.07
CA ARG A 141 -1.25 3.49 -12.61
C ARG A 141 0.15 3.28 -12.04
N ALA A 142 0.99 2.45 -12.65
CA ALA A 142 2.37 2.24 -12.21
C ALA A 142 3.23 3.49 -12.38
N ALA A 143 3.05 4.23 -13.46
CA ALA A 143 3.72 5.52 -13.69
C ALA A 143 3.27 6.57 -12.66
N ASP A 144 1.98 6.64 -12.35
CA ASP A 144 1.44 7.51 -11.29
C ASP A 144 2.01 7.15 -9.90
N LEU A 145 2.21 5.85 -9.61
CA LEU A 145 2.85 5.40 -8.38
C LEU A 145 4.33 5.83 -8.31
N ALA A 146 5.04 5.87 -9.44
CA ALA A 146 6.46 6.18 -9.53
C ALA A 146 6.77 7.69 -9.57
N ALA A 147 5.88 8.53 -10.10
CA ALA A 147 6.13 9.96 -10.34
C ALA A 147 6.05 10.85 -9.07
N GLY A 148 5.72 10.29 -7.91
CA GLY A 148 5.52 11.03 -6.68
C GLY A 148 4.25 11.92 -6.70
N PRO A 149 3.93 12.59 -5.58
CA PRO A 149 2.72 13.40 -5.47
C PRO A 149 2.77 14.64 -6.38
N ARG A 150 1.90 14.70 -7.39
CA ARG A 150 1.55 15.97 -8.04
C ARG A 150 0.66 16.79 -7.09
N LEU A 151 1.20 17.89 -6.58
CA LEU A 151 0.49 18.85 -5.74
C LEU A 151 -0.31 19.83 -6.60
N ASP A 152 -1.61 19.96 -6.35
CA ASP A 152 -2.42 21.03 -6.94
C ASP A 152 -2.22 22.32 -6.14
N LEU A 153 -1.35 23.21 -6.63
CA LEU A 153 -1.04 24.51 -6.01
C LEU A 153 -1.80 25.69 -6.65
N SER A 154 -2.59 25.42 -7.69
CA SER A 154 -3.11 26.44 -8.61
C SER A 154 -3.97 27.52 -7.94
N SER A 155 -4.66 27.15 -6.84
CA SER A 155 -5.56 28.03 -6.09
C SER A 155 -5.01 28.51 -4.75
N LEU A 156 -3.74 28.22 -4.43
CA LEU A 156 -3.15 28.55 -3.14
C LEU A 156 -2.40 29.89 -3.17
N SER A 157 -2.42 30.63 -2.07
CA SER A 157 -1.55 31.79 -1.87
C SER A 157 -0.08 31.37 -1.79
N ALA A 158 0.85 32.34 -1.87
CA ALA A 158 2.28 32.06 -1.71
C ALA A 158 2.60 31.45 -0.33
N GLU A 159 1.93 31.93 0.72
CA GLU A 159 2.07 31.41 2.08
C GLU A 159 1.52 29.98 2.21
N GLN A 160 0.33 29.72 1.66
CA GLN A 160 -0.27 28.38 1.65
C GLN A 160 0.55 27.39 0.82
N THR A 161 1.17 27.87 -0.26
CA THR A 161 2.10 27.07 -1.07
C THR A 161 3.35 26.69 -0.28
N ALA A 162 3.94 27.64 0.46
CA ALA A 162 5.06 27.36 1.35
C ALA A 162 4.68 26.37 2.46
N LEU A 163 3.48 26.54 3.03
CA LEU A 163 2.92 25.63 4.04
C LEU A 163 2.73 24.20 3.49
N ALA A 164 2.20 24.06 2.27
CA ALA A 164 2.03 22.76 1.62
C ALA A 164 3.38 22.07 1.32
N ARG A 165 4.42 22.84 0.95
CA ARG A 165 5.78 22.29 0.73
C ARG A 165 6.42 21.82 2.02
N LEU A 166 6.33 22.61 3.09
CA LEU A 166 6.71 22.17 4.44
C LEU A 166 5.96 20.88 4.83
N GLY A 167 4.68 20.82 4.51
CA GLY A 167 3.86 19.63 4.72
C GLY A 167 4.37 18.39 3.99
N ALA A 168 4.81 18.53 2.74
CA ALA A 168 5.37 17.43 1.97
C ALA A 168 6.67 16.89 2.60
N GLU A 169 7.54 17.78 3.08
CA GLU A 169 8.78 17.40 3.79
C GLU A 169 8.46 16.65 5.09
N LYS A 170 7.51 17.14 5.88
CA LYS A 170 7.12 16.51 7.14
C LYS A 170 6.36 15.19 6.91
N TYR A 171 5.52 15.12 5.89
CA TYR A 171 4.86 13.88 5.48
C TYR A 171 5.89 12.80 5.14
N ALA A 172 6.97 13.17 4.46
CA ALA A 172 8.04 12.25 4.09
C ALA A 172 8.66 11.56 5.31
N VAL A 173 8.72 12.23 6.46
CA VAL A 173 9.30 11.72 7.70
C VAL A 173 8.29 10.91 8.51
N PHE A 174 7.08 11.42 8.69
CA PHE A 174 6.14 10.89 9.69
C PHE A 174 5.05 9.98 9.14
N CYS A 175 4.77 10.05 7.84
CA CYS A 175 3.57 9.43 7.26
C CYS A 175 3.87 8.41 6.17
N THR A 176 5.00 8.52 5.47
CA THR A 176 5.31 7.68 4.29
C THR A 176 5.53 6.21 4.62
N SER A 177 6.06 5.88 5.80
CA SER A 177 6.30 4.50 6.24
C SER A 177 5.03 3.65 6.13
N CYS A 178 3.88 4.24 6.48
CA CYS A 178 2.59 3.57 6.46
C CYS A 178 1.77 3.95 5.20
N HIS A 179 1.62 5.25 4.92
CA HIS A 179 0.73 5.75 3.86
C HIS A 179 1.35 5.81 2.45
N GLN A 180 2.66 5.56 2.35
CA GLN A 180 3.47 5.57 1.13
C GLN A 180 3.60 6.93 0.44
N PRO A 181 4.68 7.20 -0.32
CA PRO A 181 4.85 8.46 -1.06
C PRO A 181 3.71 8.76 -2.05
N HIS A 182 3.07 7.71 -2.57
CA HIS A 182 1.94 7.80 -3.50
C HIS A 182 0.57 7.87 -2.79
N GLY A 183 0.53 7.89 -1.46
CA GLY A 183 -0.70 8.09 -0.68
C GLY A 183 -1.75 6.97 -0.83
N HIS A 184 -1.40 5.80 -1.37
CA HIS A 184 -2.35 4.68 -1.50
C HIS A 184 -2.39 3.77 -0.27
N GLY A 185 -1.54 4.04 0.72
CA GLY A 185 -1.43 3.18 1.89
C GLY A 185 -0.72 1.88 1.59
N THR A 186 -0.66 1.05 2.62
CA THR A 186 -0.09 -0.29 2.59
C THR A 186 -1.13 -1.25 3.14
N GLU A 187 -1.42 -2.32 2.41
CA GLU A 187 -2.43 -3.30 2.83
C GLU A 187 -2.11 -3.91 4.20
N GLY A 188 -3.10 -3.94 5.08
CA GLY A 188 -2.96 -4.41 6.47
C GLY A 188 -2.25 -3.42 7.41
N LEU A 189 -1.83 -2.24 6.94
CA LEU A 189 -1.09 -1.27 7.75
C LEU A 189 -1.68 0.14 7.70
N ALA A 190 -2.09 0.64 6.53
CA ALA A 190 -2.69 1.97 6.41
C ALA A 190 -3.64 2.10 5.21
N PRO A 191 -4.76 2.84 5.37
CA PRO A 191 -5.67 3.12 4.27
C PRO A 191 -5.10 4.16 3.28
N PRO A 192 -5.67 4.26 2.06
CA PRO A 192 -5.31 5.30 1.11
C PRO A 192 -5.75 6.69 1.59
N LEU A 193 -4.84 7.66 1.45
CA LEU A 193 -5.11 9.10 1.56
C LEU A 193 -5.49 9.71 0.19
N ALA A 194 -4.99 9.12 -0.89
CA ALA A 194 -5.30 9.53 -2.25
C ALA A 194 -6.79 9.35 -2.55
N ARG A 195 -7.47 10.44 -2.92
CA ARG A 195 -8.91 10.50 -3.23
C ARG A 195 -9.78 9.95 -2.10
N SER A 196 -9.39 10.21 -0.86
CA SER A 196 -10.08 9.74 0.35
C SER A 196 -11.12 10.76 0.84
N GLU A 197 -12.33 10.28 1.09
CA GLU A 197 -13.43 11.05 1.68
C GLU A 197 -13.11 11.54 3.10
N TRP A 198 -12.20 10.85 3.80
CA TRP A 198 -11.70 11.26 5.11
C TRP A 198 -10.74 12.44 5.02
N VAL A 199 -10.04 12.57 3.89
CA VAL A 199 -9.12 13.67 3.62
C VAL A 199 -9.87 14.92 3.15
N THR A 200 -10.78 14.78 2.19
CA THR A 200 -11.45 15.94 1.56
C THR A 200 -12.69 16.42 2.33
N GLY A 201 -13.15 15.67 3.32
CA GLY A 201 -14.25 16.06 4.20
C GLY A 201 -13.89 17.17 5.22
N PRO A 202 -14.60 17.23 6.37
CA PRO A 202 -14.37 18.24 7.40
C PRO A 202 -12.91 18.28 7.87
N PRO A 203 -12.26 19.45 7.85
CA PRO A 203 -10.83 19.57 8.16
C PRO A 203 -10.50 19.23 9.62
N GLU A 204 -11.40 19.53 10.56
CA GLU A 204 -11.24 19.26 11.99
C GLU A 204 -11.12 17.76 12.26
N ARG A 205 -11.88 16.96 11.50
CA ARG A 205 -11.84 15.50 11.59
C ARG A 205 -10.46 14.95 11.23
N LEU A 206 -9.89 15.41 10.11
CA LEU A 206 -8.56 15.00 9.69
C LEU A 206 -7.49 15.46 10.70
N ALA A 207 -7.62 16.66 11.23
CA ALA A 207 -6.73 17.16 12.29
C ALA A 207 -6.78 16.29 13.55
N GLN A 208 -7.98 15.93 14.01
CA GLN A 208 -8.16 15.07 15.19
C GLN A 208 -7.58 13.67 15.01
N ILE A 209 -7.70 13.09 13.80
CA ILE A 209 -7.07 11.80 13.47
C ILE A 209 -5.55 11.89 13.64
N VAL A 210 -4.91 12.93 13.11
CA VAL A 210 -3.44 13.06 13.22
C VAL A 210 -3.01 13.44 14.64
N LEU A 211 -3.80 14.26 15.35
CA LEU A 211 -3.47 14.70 16.72
C LEU A 211 -3.61 13.57 17.75
N ARG A 212 -4.67 12.77 17.66
CA ARG A 212 -5.07 11.80 18.70
C ARG A 212 -5.08 10.35 18.23
N GLY A 213 -4.88 10.11 16.94
CA GLY A 213 -4.91 8.78 16.37
C GLY A 213 -6.33 8.32 16.01
N LEU A 214 -6.40 7.17 15.36
CA LEU A 214 -7.63 6.51 14.96
C LEU A 214 -7.48 5.00 15.21
N VAL A 215 -8.48 4.37 15.82
CA VAL A 215 -8.53 2.93 16.05
C VAL A 215 -9.86 2.34 15.63
N GLY A 216 -9.83 1.08 15.22
CA GLY A 216 -11.03 0.31 14.91
C GLY A 216 -11.42 0.39 13.44
N PRO A 217 -12.64 -0.08 13.11
CA PRO A 217 -13.12 -0.13 11.73
C PRO A 217 -13.37 1.27 11.17
N VAL A 218 -12.84 1.52 9.98
CA VAL A 218 -13.08 2.72 9.17
C VAL A 218 -13.27 2.32 7.70
N LYS A 219 -14.26 2.91 7.04
CA LYS A 219 -14.49 2.71 5.61
C LYS A 219 -13.82 3.83 4.83
N VAL A 220 -12.89 3.48 3.94
CA VAL A 220 -12.16 4.43 3.09
C VAL A 220 -12.24 3.96 1.65
N ARG A 221 -12.77 4.80 0.76
CA ARG A 221 -12.98 4.49 -0.67
C ARG A 221 -13.76 3.19 -0.87
N GLY A 222 -14.77 2.94 -0.04
CA GLY A 222 -15.64 1.78 -0.12
C GLY A 222 -15.09 0.49 0.52
N ARG A 223 -13.82 0.47 0.95
CA ARG A 223 -13.19 -0.67 1.62
C ARG A 223 -13.13 -0.43 3.13
N GLU A 224 -13.41 -1.47 3.91
CA GLU A 224 -13.25 -1.45 5.37
C GLU A 224 -11.79 -1.72 5.78
N TRP A 225 -11.33 -1.01 6.80
CA TRP A 225 -10.02 -1.10 7.41
C TRP A 225 -10.18 -1.16 8.92
N ASN A 226 -9.65 -2.17 9.58
CA ASN A 226 -9.63 -2.25 11.04
C ASN A 226 -8.18 -2.14 11.51
N LEU A 227 -7.75 -0.91 11.78
CA LEU A 227 -6.35 -0.58 12.00
C LEU A 227 -6.19 0.32 13.24
N HIS A 228 -4.94 0.59 13.60
CA HIS A 228 -4.58 1.54 14.63
C HIS A 228 -3.53 2.50 14.05
N MET A 229 -3.87 3.79 14.05
CA MET A 229 -3.01 4.90 13.70
C MET A 229 -2.68 5.66 14.98
N PRO A 230 -1.43 5.64 15.46
CA PRO A 230 -1.01 6.45 16.60
C PRO A 230 -1.20 7.95 16.34
N GLY A 231 -1.53 8.70 17.39
CA GLY A 231 -1.60 10.17 17.34
C GLY A 231 -0.22 10.81 17.49
N LEU A 232 0.05 11.87 16.74
CA LEU A 232 1.30 12.64 16.81
C LEU A 232 1.20 13.85 17.75
N GLY A 233 -0.01 14.26 18.14
CA GLY A 233 -0.26 15.54 18.80
C GLY A 233 0.31 15.70 20.21
N ASN A 234 0.61 14.60 20.92
CA ASN A 234 1.19 14.62 22.27
C ASN A 234 2.70 14.33 22.32
N THR A 235 3.30 14.01 21.17
CA THR A 235 4.72 13.61 21.10
C THR A 235 5.68 14.80 21.12
N GLY A 236 5.18 16.00 20.80
CA GLY A 236 6.01 17.20 20.61
C GLY A 236 6.82 17.19 19.31
N VAL A 237 6.71 16.16 18.46
CA VAL A 237 7.50 16.06 17.22
C VAL A 237 6.93 16.88 16.06
N VAL A 238 5.69 17.36 16.20
CA VAL A 238 5.00 18.20 15.19
C VAL A 238 4.23 19.34 15.86
N ASP A 239 4.60 20.58 15.53
CA ASP A 239 3.90 21.78 15.97
C ASP A 239 2.62 22.07 15.14
N ASP A 240 1.87 23.11 15.51
CA ASP A 240 0.59 23.45 14.84
C ASP A 240 0.77 23.86 13.37
N ARG A 241 1.88 24.54 13.06
CA ARG A 241 2.17 25.01 11.69
C ARG A 241 2.62 23.84 10.83
N GLU A 242 3.50 22.99 11.34
CA GLU A 242 3.96 21.79 10.65
C GLU A 242 2.80 20.83 10.38
N LEU A 243 1.91 20.62 11.36
CA LEU A 243 0.73 19.80 11.17
C LEU A 243 -0.23 20.41 10.15
N ALA A 244 -0.52 21.72 10.23
CA ALA A 244 -1.31 22.40 9.19
C ALA A 244 -0.70 22.24 7.80
N GLY A 245 0.63 22.27 7.69
CA GLY A 245 1.38 21.91 6.50
C GLY A 245 1.08 20.50 6.01
N ILE A 246 1.28 19.48 6.86
CA ILE A 246 1.03 18.08 6.52
C ILE A 246 -0.40 17.89 6.01
N LEU A 247 -1.38 18.44 6.73
CA LEU A 247 -2.79 18.31 6.36
C LEU A 247 -3.11 19.02 5.05
N THR A 248 -2.54 20.20 4.82
CA THR A 248 -2.67 20.93 3.55
C THR A 248 -2.07 20.11 2.41
N PHE A 249 -0.87 19.55 2.58
CA PHE A 249 -0.24 18.68 1.59
C PHE A 249 -1.14 17.50 1.22
N ILE A 250 -1.60 16.74 2.22
CA ILE A 250 -2.47 15.58 2.03
C ILE A 250 -3.77 15.96 1.28
N ARG A 251 -4.35 17.13 1.58
CA ARG A 251 -5.57 17.65 0.95
C ARG A 251 -5.40 18.17 -0.48
N ARG A 252 -4.15 18.35 -0.94
CA ARG A 252 -3.81 18.87 -2.27
C ARG A 252 -3.00 17.89 -3.14
N ALA A 253 -2.60 16.75 -2.58
CA ALA A 253 -1.85 15.71 -3.27
C ALA A 253 -2.77 14.61 -3.84
N TRP A 254 -2.25 13.84 -4.81
CA TRP A 254 -2.87 12.61 -5.34
C TRP A 254 -4.30 12.78 -5.88
N GLY A 255 -4.60 13.96 -6.43
CA GLY A 255 -5.92 14.30 -6.97
C GLY A 255 -6.94 14.73 -5.90
N ASN A 256 -6.54 14.90 -4.65
CA ASN A 256 -7.35 15.58 -3.64
C ASN A 256 -7.43 17.07 -3.99
N ARG A 257 -8.65 17.62 -3.90
CA ARG A 257 -8.95 19.04 -4.14
C ARG A 257 -9.79 19.56 -2.99
N ALA A 258 -9.13 19.97 -1.91
CA ALA A 258 -9.79 20.57 -0.77
C ALA A 258 -9.05 21.83 -0.30
N GLU A 259 -9.72 22.63 0.53
CA GLU A 259 -9.16 23.87 1.08
C GLU A 259 -7.92 23.59 1.95
N PRO A 260 -6.91 24.48 1.95
CA PRO A 260 -5.75 24.37 2.83
C PRO A 260 -6.16 24.53 4.30
N ILE A 261 -5.29 24.08 5.20
CA ILE A 261 -5.52 24.12 6.64
C ILE A 261 -4.79 25.29 7.27
N ASP A 262 -5.52 26.08 8.06
CA ASP A 262 -4.96 27.16 8.87
C ASP A 262 -4.30 26.63 10.16
N PRO A 263 -3.09 27.08 10.52
CA PRO A 263 -2.45 26.71 11.79
C PRO A 263 -3.27 27.01 13.04
N GLY A 264 -4.07 28.08 13.04
CA GLY A 264 -4.98 28.44 14.13
C GLY A 264 -6.10 27.41 14.34
N MET A 265 -6.59 26.78 13.27
CA MET A 265 -7.55 25.66 13.38
C MET A 265 -6.90 24.47 14.08
N VAL A 266 -5.67 24.11 13.69
CA VAL A 266 -4.93 23.02 14.34
C VAL A 266 -4.71 23.29 15.81
N LYS A 267 -4.32 24.52 16.17
CA LYS A 267 -4.16 24.95 17.56
C LYS A 267 -5.47 24.79 18.34
N HIS A 268 -6.59 25.22 17.77
CA HIS A 268 -7.90 25.08 18.38
C HIS A 268 -8.26 23.61 18.63
N GLU A 269 -8.10 22.75 17.63
CA GLU A 269 -8.40 21.32 17.75
C GLU A 269 -7.46 20.60 18.71
N ARG A 270 -6.19 21.00 18.80
CA ARG A 270 -5.23 20.46 19.78
C ARG A 270 -5.67 20.77 21.21
N GLU A 271 -6.04 22.01 21.48
CA GLU A 271 -6.52 22.43 22.81
C GLU A 271 -7.83 21.72 23.19
N LYS A 272 -8.77 21.64 22.24
CA LYS A 272 -10.07 20.98 22.43
C LYS A 272 -9.94 19.50 22.80
N SER A 273 -8.91 18.80 22.33
CA SER A 273 -8.71 17.37 22.61
C SER A 273 -7.49 17.09 23.51
N LYS A 274 -6.94 18.09 24.21
CA LYS A 274 -5.72 17.93 25.05
C LYS A 274 -5.83 16.85 26.13
N ASP A 275 -7.03 16.68 26.69
CA ASP A 275 -7.30 15.73 27.76
C ASP A 275 -7.65 14.34 27.22
N ARG A 276 -7.87 14.21 25.91
CA ARG A 276 -8.14 12.91 25.28
C ARG A 276 -6.86 12.08 25.23
N LYS A 277 -6.91 10.92 25.88
CA LYS A 277 -5.82 9.93 25.90
C LYS A 277 -6.05 8.84 24.86
N PHE A 278 -7.26 8.33 24.78
CA PHE A 278 -7.64 7.25 23.88
C PHE A 278 -7.80 7.72 22.41
N PRO A 279 -7.37 6.93 21.40
CA PRO A 279 -7.56 7.28 20.00
C PRO A 279 -9.03 7.44 19.61
N TRP A 280 -9.30 8.18 18.54
CA TRP A 280 -10.68 8.27 18.03
C TRP A 280 -11.12 6.97 17.38
N THR A 281 -12.42 6.73 17.34
CA THR A 281 -13.03 5.80 16.38
C THR A 281 -13.64 6.58 15.22
N ALA A 282 -13.83 5.89 14.09
CA ALA A 282 -14.52 6.48 12.94
C ALA A 282 -15.95 6.92 13.29
N ALA A 283 -16.65 6.15 14.13
CA ALA A 283 -18.00 6.44 14.60
C ALA A 283 -18.05 7.74 15.43
N GLU A 284 -17.18 7.89 16.45
CA GLU A 284 -17.10 9.11 17.27
C GLU A 284 -16.87 10.37 16.41
N LEU A 285 -15.95 10.29 15.45
CA LEU A 285 -15.64 11.40 14.54
C LEU A 285 -16.74 11.71 13.53
N SER A 286 -17.67 10.78 13.31
CA SER A 286 -18.82 10.95 12.43
C SER A 286 -20.09 11.32 13.20
N GLY A 287 -20.01 11.44 14.53
CA GLY A 287 -21.16 11.72 15.41
C GLY A 287 -22.10 10.52 15.57
N GLU A 288 -21.66 9.33 15.20
CA GLU A 288 -22.40 8.08 15.36
C GLU A 288 -22.08 7.46 16.73
N SER A 289 -23.04 6.74 17.30
CA SER A 289 -22.78 5.96 18.51
C SER A 289 -21.77 4.85 18.17
N ASP A 290 -20.67 4.79 18.91
CA ASP A 290 -19.68 3.72 18.87
C ASP A 290 -20.33 2.42 19.39
N SER A 291 -21.16 1.80 18.56
CA SER A 291 -21.91 0.56 18.86
C SER A 291 -21.02 -0.68 18.81
N GLY A 292 -19.69 -0.47 18.89
CA GLY A 292 -18.60 -1.39 18.60
C GLY A 292 -18.92 -2.87 18.85
N THR A 293 -18.71 -3.63 17.77
CA THR A 293 -18.77 -5.09 17.57
C THR A 293 -18.04 -5.94 18.61
N ILE A 294 -17.33 -5.34 19.57
CA ILE A 294 -16.63 -6.02 20.66
C ILE A 294 -17.57 -6.13 21.86
N ALA A 295 -17.82 -7.36 22.32
CA ALA A 295 -18.60 -7.62 23.52
C ALA A 295 -17.90 -7.01 24.75
N ALA A 296 -18.67 -6.35 25.61
CA ALA A 296 -18.12 -5.81 26.86
C ALA A 296 -17.87 -6.95 27.86
N ILE A 297 -16.68 -6.96 28.45
CA ILE A 297 -16.30 -7.84 29.55
C ILE A 297 -16.79 -7.20 30.86
N THR A 298 -17.56 -7.97 31.64
CA THR A 298 -18.02 -7.56 32.96
C THR A 298 -17.14 -8.16 34.06
N PRO A 299 -16.98 -7.49 35.22
CA PRO A 299 -16.20 -8.03 36.32
C PRO A 299 -16.82 -9.32 36.88
N GLY A 300 -15.97 -10.19 37.44
CA GLY A 300 -16.38 -11.32 38.26
C GLY A 300 -16.99 -10.89 39.59
N ASN A 301 -17.43 -11.85 40.40
CA ASN A 301 -18.02 -11.59 41.72
C ASN A 301 -17.05 -10.92 42.70
N ASP A 302 -15.76 -11.11 42.50
CA ASP A 302 -14.64 -10.49 43.24
C ASP A 302 -14.24 -9.12 42.68
N GLY A 303 -14.97 -8.60 41.68
CA GLY A 303 -14.66 -7.33 41.02
C GLY A 303 -13.53 -7.42 39.98
N LEU A 304 -12.91 -8.60 39.82
CA LEU A 304 -11.82 -8.83 38.89
C LEU A 304 -12.29 -8.75 37.45
N LEU A 305 -11.62 -7.95 36.63
CA LEU A 305 -11.78 -7.98 35.18
C LEU A 305 -10.68 -8.83 34.55
N VAL A 306 -11.07 -9.79 33.73
CA VAL A 306 -10.16 -10.68 33.01
C VAL A 306 -10.30 -10.42 31.52
N LEU A 307 -9.24 -9.91 30.89
CA LEU A 307 -9.19 -9.56 29.48
C LEU A 307 -8.31 -10.60 28.77
N PRO A 308 -8.87 -11.74 28.34
CA PRO A 308 -8.10 -12.77 27.66
C PRO A 308 -7.78 -12.36 26.23
N SER A 309 -6.67 -12.86 25.72
CA SER A 309 -6.20 -12.64 24.35
C SER A 309 -7.25 -12.98 23.28
N ARG A 310 -8.01 -14.08 23.46
CA ARG A 310 -9.11 -14.45 22.53
C ARG A 310 -10.25 -13.43 22.39
N ALA A 311 -10.40 -12.52 23.36
CA ALA A 311 -11.50 -11.55 23.38
C ALA A 311 -11.11 -10.20 22.78
N ALA A 312 -9.85 -10.03 22.37
CA ALA A 312 -9.37 -8.78 21.82
C ALA A 312 -9.81 -8.60 20.36
N SER A 313 -10.13 -7.37 19.98
CA SER A 313 -10.11 -6.96 18.58
C SER A 313 -8.69 -6.52 18.22
N LEU A 314 -8.12 -7.08 17.16
CA LEU A 314 -6.76 -6.81 16.73
C LEU A 314 -6.73 -5.84 15.54
N SER A 315 -5.79 -4.91 15.59
CA SER A 315 -5.48 -3.96 14.53
C SER A 315 -4.01 -4.12 14.12
N ALA A 316 -3.76 -4.91 13.08
CA ALA A 316 -2.39 -5.29 12.71
C ALA A 316 -2.28 -5.96 11.34
N ARG A 317 -1.04 -6.04 10.83
CA ARG A 317 -0.70 -6.81 9.63
C ARG A 317 -0.35 -8.27 9.93
N LYS A 318 0.44 -8.51 10.99
CA LYS A 318 0.96 -9.84 11.35
C LYS A 318 0.44 -10.37 12.69
N LEU A 319 0.11 -9.48 13.62
CA LEU A 319 -0.41 -9.86 14.92
C LEU A 319 -1.69 -10.69 14.78
N ARG A 320 -1.77 -11.79 15.53
CA ARG A 320 -2.91 -12.71 15.47
C ARG A 320 -3.08 -13.44 16.79
N TYR A 321 -4.30 -13.88 17.04
CA TYR A 321 -4.60 -14.80 18.14
C TYR A 321 -4.17 -16.22 17.75
N HIS A 322 -3.46 -16.91 18.64
CA HIS A 322 -3.02 -18.30 18.50
C HIS A 322 -3.80 -19.18 19.49
N PRO A 323 -4.80 -19.95 19.02
CA PRO A 323 -5.66 -20.74 19.90
C PRO A 323 -4.93 -21.79 20.73
N ASP A 324 -3.84 -22.37 20.18
CA ASP A 324 -3.12 -23.47 20.82
C ASP A 324 -2.42 -23.07 22.12
N LEU A 325 -2.04 -21.79 22.23
CA LEU A 325 -1.32 -21.23 23.38
C LEU A 325 -2.16 -20.19 24.16
N ASP A 326 -3.35 -19.85 23.65
CA ASP A 326 -4.25 -18.78 24.13
C ASP A 326 -3.53 -17.42 24.22
N ILE A 327 -2.75 -17.06 23.18
CA ILE A 327 -1.96 -15.83 23.14
C ILE A 327 -2.29 -14.93 21.93
N ILE A 328 -1.89 -13.67 21.99
CA ILE A 328 -1.75 -12.79 20.83
C ILE A 328 -0.25 -12.51 20.62
N GLY A 329 0.22 -12.76 19.40
CA GLY A 329 1.61 -12.53 18.96
C GLY A 329 1.77 -12.84 17.47
N PRO A 330 2.94 -12.62 16.85
CA PRO A 330 4.01 -11.77 17.32
C PRO A 330 3.65 -10.31 17.08
N TRP A 331 4.03 -9.44 18.01
CA TRP A 331 3.89 -7.99 17.93
C TRP A 331 5.18 -7.40 17.39
N VAL A 332 5.18 -6.96 16.14
CA VAL A 332 6.42 -6.62 15.42
C VAL A 332 6.35 -5.27 14.69
N GLU A 333 5.19 -4.62 14.69
CA GLU A 333 5.01 -3.29 14.09
C GLU A 333 4.52 -2.31 15.15
N GLU A 334 4.95 -1.05 15.09
CA GLU A 334 4.48 0.01 16.00
C GLU A 334 2.96 0.23 15.93
N SER A 335 2.35 -0.08 14.78
CA SER A 335 0.90 0.02 14.58
C SER A 335 0.12 -1.12 15.23
N ASP A 336 0.77 -2.22 15.64
CA ASP A 336 0.10 -3.37 16.21
C ASP A 336 -0.67 -2.97 17.47
N ALA A 337 -1.95 -3.34 17.55
CA ALA A 337 -2.77 -3.02 18.71
C ALA A 337 -3.81 -4.10 19.01
N ALA A 338 -4.11 -4.29 20.29
CA ALA A 338 -5.20 -5.12 20.78
C ALA A 338 -6.15 -4.30 21.65
N LEU A 339 -7.44 -4.38 21.34
CA LEU A 339 -8.49 -3.61 21.97
C LEU A 339 -9.49 -4.51 22.68
N TRP A 340 -9.75 -4.23 23.95
CA TRP A 340 -10.84 -4.82 24.73
C TRP A 340 -11.85 -3.75 25.13
N LYS A 341 -13.08 -4.20 25.39
CA LYS A 341 -14.15 -3.38 25.96
C LYS A 341 -14.54 -3.96 27.32
N VAL A 342 -14.59 -3.13 28.36
CA VAL A 342 -15.00 -3.53 29.70
C VAL A 342 -16.17 -2.66 30.17
N ASP A 343 -17.09 -3.25 30.93
CA ASP A 343 -18.18 -2.53 31.59
C ASP A 343 -17.95 -2.51 33.10
N VAL A 344 -17.71 -1.31 33.64
CA VAL A 344 -17.25 -1.09 35.00
C VAL A 344 -18.41 -0.55 35.85
N PRO A 345 -18.80 -1.23 36.94
CA PRO A 345 -20.01 -0.87 37.70
C PRO A 345 -19.90 0.46 38.46
N ALA A 346 -18.68 0.81 38.89
CA ALA A 346 -18.37 2.05 39.59
C ALA A 346 -16.94 2.49 39.25
N ALA A 347 -16.71 3.80 39.18
CA ALA A 347 -15.36 4.31 38.91
C ALA A 347 -14.40 3.86 40.02
N ALA A 348 -13.26 3.26 39.63
CA ALA A 348 -12.29 2.67 40.55
C ALA A 348 -10.89 2.62 39.93
N ALA A 349 -9.88 2.53 40.79
CA ALA A 349 -8.52 2.19 40.42
C ALA A 349 -8.36 0.68 40.36
N TYR A 350 -7.60 0.19 39.39
CA TYR A 350 -7.31 -1.22 39.22
C TYR A 350 -5.80 -1.44 39.07
N GLN A 351 -5.25 -2.36 39.85
CA GLN A 351 -3.90 -2.87 39.61
C GLN A 351 -3.92 -3.75 38.36
N VAL A 352 -3.09 -3.38 37.38
CA VAL A 352 -2.92 -4.07 36.11
C VAL A 352 -1.88 -5.17 36.29
N GLU A 353 -2.27 -6.41 36.00
CA GLU A 353 -1.37 -7.54 35.89
C GLU A 353 -1.36 -8.05 34.45
N LEU A 354 -0.17 -8.25 33.89
CA LEU A 354 0.02 -8.86 32.57
C LEU A 354 0.49 -10.30 32.77
N THR A 355 -0.04 -11.23 31.97
CA THR A 355 0.51 -12.57 31.84
C THR A 355 1.04 -12.75 30.42
N TYR A 356 2.36 -12.86 30.29
CA TYR A 356 3.03 -12.97 29.00
C TYR A 356 4.28 -13.84 29.07
N ALA A 357 4.80 -14.20 27.90
CA ALA A 357 6.11 -14.82 27.73
C ALA A 357 7.04 -13.94 26.87
N MET A 358 8.32 -13.91 27.20
CA MET A 358 9.36 -13.17 26.49
C MET A 358 10.75 -13.79 26.69
N ASP A 359 11.53 -13.92 25.62
CA ASP A 359 12.92 -14.35 25.69
C ASP A 359 13.89 -13.22 26.11
N ASP A 360 15.10 -13.60 26.54
CA ASP A 360 16.13 -12.64 26.94
C ASP A 360 16.56 -11.70 25.81
N LYS A 361 16.41 -12.14 24.55
CA LYS A 361 16.91 -11.43 23.39
C LYS A 361 16.03 -10.25 22.98
N ASN A 362 14.70 -10.41 23.04
CA ASN A 362 13.74 -9.38 22.63
C ASN A 362 13.14 -8.61 23.83
N ALA A 363 13.56 -8.92 25.07
CA ALA A 363 13.18 -8.16 26.25
C ALA A 363 13.66 -6.68 26.17
N GLY A 364 13.01 -5.80 26.94
CA GLY A 364 13.38 -4.38 27.06
C GLY A 364 12.61 -3.42 26.14
N ASN A 365 11.85 -3.96 25.18
CA ASN A 365 10.85 -3.21 24.41
C ASN A 365 9.83 -2.52 25.33
N SER A 366 9.22 -1.42 24.88
CA SER A 366 8.25 -0.65 25.66
C SER A 366 6.82 -0.91 25.17
N TRP A 367 5.86 -0.95 26.10
CA TRP A 367 4.43 -1.08 25.82
C TRP A 367 3.64 0.05 26.46
N ALA A 368 2.45 0.32 25.92
CA ALA A 368 1.47 1.22 26.50
C ALA A 368 0.11 0.53 26.58
N ILE A 369 -0.59 0.74 27.71
CA ILE A 369 -1.98 0.37 27.93
C ILE A 369 -2.77 1.64 28.17
N GLU A 370 -3.72 1.92 27.28
CA GLU A 370 -4.52 3.13 27.29
C GLU A 370 -5.97 2.83 27.64
N SER A 371 -6.54 3.74 28.43
CA SER A 371 -7.97 3.84 28.69
C SER A 371 -8.47 5.23 28.35
N GLU A 372 -9.76 5.45 28.57
CA GLU A 372 -10.42 6.74 28.37
C GLU A 372 -9.76 7.90 29.14
N GLY A 373 -9.20 7.64 30.33
CA GLY A 373 -8.68 8.67 31.24
C GLY A 373 -7.22 8.51 31.62
N ALA A 374 -6.57 7.38 31.32
CA ALA A 374 -5.23 7.08 31.79
C ALA A 374 -4.43 6.30 30.74
N ILE A 375 -3.12 6.54 30.73
CA ILE A 375 -2.13 5.78 29.97
C ILE A 375 -1.16 5.20 30.98
N LEU A 376 -0.92 3.90 30.89
CA LEU A 376 0.08 3.17 31.65
C LEU A 376 1.16 2.69 30.69
N GLU A 377 2.41 3.02 30.97
CA GLU A 377 3.56 2.62 30.15
C GLU A 377 4.51 1.76 30.98
N GLY A 378 5.17 0.82 30.31
CA GLY A 378 6.18 -0.02 30.96
C GLY A 378 7.14 -0.64 29.96
N ARG A 379 8.10 -1.38 30.49
CA ARG A 379 9.06 -2.17 29.71
C ARG A 379 8.83 -3.65 29.90
N VAL A 380 9.09 -4.41 28.86
CA VAL A 380 9.01 -5.86 28.87
C VAL A 380 10.21 -6.42 29.64
N ALA A 381 9.94 -7.22 30.66
CA ALA A 381 10.94 -8.02 31.34
C ALA A 381 11.05 -9.38 30.65
N SER A 382 12.24 -9.99 30.67
CA SER A 382 12.38 -11.37 30.23
C SER A 382 11.66 -12.31 31.20
N THR A 383 11.04 -13.35 30.65
CA THR A 383 10.50 -14.50 31.40
C THR A 383 11.36 -15.75 31.19
N GLY A 384 12.51 -15.63 30.51
CA GLY A 384 13.44 -16.71 30.21
C GLY A 384 13.17 -17.46 28.90
N GLY A 385 12.07 -17.16 28.20
CA GLY A 385 11.72 -17.78 26.91
C GLY A 385 10.25 -17.62 26.53
N PHE A 386 9.93 -17.83 25.25
CA PHE A 386 8.54 -17.75 24.73
C PHE A 386 7.61 -18.86 25.23
N ASP A 387 8.16 -19.90 25.88
CA ASP A 387 7.41 -20.98 26.52
C ASP A 387 7.22 -20.77 28.04
N GLN A 388 7.87 -19.78 28.63
CA GLN A 388 7.82 -19.46 30.06
C GLN A 388 6.92 -18.25 30.30
N PHE A 389 5.76 -18.47 30.90
CA PHE A 389 4.79 -17.42 31.17
C PHE A 389 4.88 -16.95 32.61
N ASP A 390 5.12 -15.66 32.80
CA ASP A 390 5.11 -15.04 34.11
C ASP A 390 3.98 -14.01 34.23
N LYS A 391 3.63 -13.74 35.47
CA LYS A 391 2.73 -12.65 35.84
C LYS A 391 3.56 -11.45 36.28
N VAL A 392 3.33 -10.32 35.63
CA VAL A 392 4.03 -9.07 35.91
C VAL A 392 3.04 -8.00 36.33
N GLU A 393 3.27 -7.37 37.48
CA GLU A 393 2.55 -6.19 37.91
C GLU A 393 2.99 -4.97 37.09
N ALA A 394 2.04 -4.36 36.40
CA ALA A 394 2.28 -3.29 35.44
C ALA A 394 2.02 -1.89 36.01
N GLY A 395 1.27 -1.78 37.11
CA GLY A 395 0.90 -0.52 37.77
C GLY A 395 -0.62 -0.31 37.81
N THR A 396 -1.06 0.89 38.16
CA THR A 396 -2.49 1.19 38.39
C THR A 396 -3.12 1.90 37.18
N LEU A 397 -4.35 1.51 36.83
CA LEU A 397 -5.18 2.13 35.80
C LEU A 397 -6.55 2.54 36.37
N SER A 398 -6.91 3.80 36.23
CA SER A 398 -8.21 4.32 36.69
C SER A 398 -9.27 4.21 35.60
N LEU A 399 -10.40 3.57 35.92
CA LEU A 399 -11.54 3.40 34.99
C LEU A 399 -12.77 4.18 35.46
N LYS A 400 -13.52 4.73 34.50
CA LYS A 400 -14.81 5.42 34.79
C LYS A 400 -15.92 4.40 34.94
N LYS A 401 -17.03 4.79 35.58
CA LYS A 401 -18.26 3.98 35.55
C LYS A 401 -18.77 3.81 34.11
N GLY A 402 -19.23 2.61 33.77
CA GLY A 402 -19.77 2.22 32.48
C GLY A 402 -18.70 1.67 31.54
N ILE A 403 -18.91 1.84 30.24
CA ILE A 403 -18.03 1.29 29.21
C ILE A 403 -16.68 2.03 29.19
N ASN A 404 -15.60 1.24 29.28
CA ASN A 404 -14.23 1.67 29.04
C ASN A 404 -13.62 0.80 27.94
N ARG A 405 -12.77 1.43 27.14
CA ARG A 405 -11.93 0.76 26.15
C ARG A 405 -10.52 0.61 26.71
N ILE A 406 -9.92 -0.55 26.53
CA ILE A 406 -8.56 -0.87 26.97
C ILE A 406 -7.75 -1.23 25.74
N LEU A 407 -6.81 -0.37 25.34
CA LEU A 407 -5.97 -0.54 24.17
C LEU A 407 -4.55 -0.84 24.60
N MET A 408 -4.03 -2.02 24.25
CA MET A 408 -2.62 -2.34 24.40
C MET A 408 -1.90 -2.23 23.07
N ARG A 409 -0.72 -1.61 23.06
CA ARG A 409 0.13 -1.42 21.89
C ARG A 409 1.62 -1.34 22.26
N PRO A 410 2.54 -1.51 21.30
CA PRO A 410 3.91 -1.06 21.45
C PRO A 410 3.99 0.45 21.72
N ALA A 411 4.96 0.85 22.54
CA ALA A 411 5.32 2.24 22.78
C ALA A 411 6.60 2.58 22.01
N GLY A 412 6.45 2.70 20.69
CA GLY A 412 7.53 2.83 19.71
C GLY A 412 7.72 1.57 18.86
N ALA A 413 8.57 1.66 17.83
CA ALA A 413 8.90 0.52 16.98
C ALA A 413 9.61 -0.58 17.78
N PRO A 414 9.04 -1.81 17.85
CA PRO A 414 9.68 -2.93 18.53
C PRO A 414 11.00 -3.33 17.86
N ASP A 415 12.02 -3.66 18.66
CA ASP A 415 13.16 -4.44 18.18
C ASP A 415 12.86 -5.92 18.38
N GLY A 416 12.51 -6.61 17.29
CA GLY A 416 12.03 -7.99 17.34
C GLY A 416 10.54 -8.08 17.70
N GLU A 417 10.23 -8.82 18.76
CA GLU A 417 8.85 -9.05 19.21
C GLU A 417 8.57 -8.34 20.55
N LEU A 418 7.36 -7.82 20.74
CA LEU A 418 6.99 -7.16 22.00
C LEU A 418 6.78 -8.14 23.15
N ILE A 419 5.86 -9.11 23.01
CA ILE A 419 5.52 -10.16 23.99
C ILE A 419 4.61 -11.21 23.35
N ASP A 420 4.57 -12.42 23.90
CA ASP A 420 3.44 -13.35 23.72
C ASP A 420 2.43 -13.14 24.86
N LEU A 421 1.42 -12.29 24.62
CA LEU A 421 0.44 -11.92 25.62
C LEU A 421 -0.66 -12.97 25.75
N ARG A 422 -0.89 -13.50 26.95
CA ARG A 422 -2.03 -14.40 27.24
C ARG A 422 -3.26 -13.65 27.72
N MET A 423 -3.06 -12.68 28.62
CA MET A 423 -4.17 -11.92 29.22
C MET A 423 -3.69 -10.70 30.00
N ILE A 424 -4.63 -9.75 30.17
CA ILE A 424 -4.53 -8.64 31.11
C ILE A 424 -5.56 -8.88 32.22
N ARG A 425 -5.17 -8.72 33.49
CA ARG A 425 -6.10 -8.70 34.63
C ARG A 425 -6.12 -7.30 35.22
N LEU A 426 -7.31 -6.79 35.52
CA LEU A 426 -7.50 -5.56 36.26
C LEU A 426 -8.08 -5.94 37.62
N VAL A 427 -7.22 -5.92 38.63
CA VAL A 427 -7.55 -6.29 40.02
C VAL A 427 -8.04 -5.03 40.73
N PRO A 428 -9.27 -4.99 41.26
CA PRO A 428 -9.75 -3.81 41.98
C PRO A 428 -8.88 -3.57 43.23
N GLU A 429 -8.51 -2.31 43.45
CA GLU A 429 -7.78 -1.89 44.67
C GLU A 429 -8.64 -1.88 45.94
#